data_AF-A0A935DHG0-F1
#
_entry.id   AF-A0A935DHG0-F1
#
_cell.length_a   1.000
_cell.length_b   1.000
_cell.length_c   1.000
_cell.angle_alpha   90.00
_cell.angle_beta   90.00
_cell.angle_gamma   90.00
#
_symmetry.space_group_name_H-M   'P 1'
#
loop_
_entity.id
_entity.type
_entity.pdbx_description
1 polymer ?
#
loop_
_entity_poly.entity_id
_entity_poly.type
_entity_poly.pdbx_seq_one_letter_code
_entity_poly.pdbx_strand_id
1 'polypeptide(L)'
;MNIAAEGLARGLRVLLVDADPQGSARTWAAGARRGFPVPTVVAGDASMHTTLPTRAKGFDLVVVGHPRAGDVQRAAIIVANVTVIPCGPSGVDAWALATTSDVLAEARAVKPKLRAAVVITKQRPRTLVGRNAREVCEGAGYQVLRAELTDRVALHRGR
;
A
#
# COMPACT_ATOMS: atom_id res chain seq x y z
N MET A 1 -1.66 -7.28 0.85
CA MET A 1 -2.30 -8.61 0.93
C MET A 1 -3.79 -8.53 1.28
N ASN A 2 -4.19 -8.01 2.45
CA ASN A 2 -5.63 -7.94 2.83
C ASN A 2 -6.54 -7.27 1.80
N ILE A 3 -6.12 -6.14 1.20
CA ILE A 3 -6.89 -5.47 0.14
C ILE A 3 -7.07 -6.37 -1.10
N ALA A 4 -6.02 -7.13 -1.46
CA ALA A 4 -6.10 -8.05 -2.59
C ALA A 4 -7.05 -9.23 -2.30
N ALA A 5 -6.98 -9.78 -1.08
CA ALA A 5 -7.88 -10.85 -0.63
C ALA A 5 -9.34 -10.38 -0.58
N GLU A 6 -9.61 -9.17 -0.07
CA GLU A 6 -10.94 -8.58 -0.06
C GLU A 6 -11.49 -8.34 -1.48
N GLY A 7 -10.64 -7.90 -2.42
CA GLY A 7 -11.02 -7.75 -3.82
C GLY A 7 -11.50 -9.08 -4.43
N LEU A 8 -10.79 -10.18 -4.17
CA LEU A 8 -11.19 -11.51 -4.61
C LEU A 8 -12.50 -11.97 -3.97
N ALA A 9 -12.67 -11.71 -2.67
CA ALA A 9 -13.90 -12.04 -1.96
C ALA A 9 -15.12 -11.31 -2.54
N ARG A 10 -14.90 -10.15 -3.16
CA ARG A 10 -15.91 -9.39 -3.92
C ARG A 10 -16.04 -9.82 -5.39
N GLY A 11 -15.35 -10.88 -5.81
CA GLY A 11 -15.40 -11.41 -7.18
C GLY A 11 -14.57 -10.64 -8.21
N LEU A 12 -13.66 -9.76 -7.78
CA LEU A 12 -12.79 -9.03 -8.71
C LEU A 12 -11.64 -9.92 -9.20
N ARG A 13 -11.19 -9.70 -10.44
CA ARG A 13 -9.91 -10.24 -10.92
C ARG A 13 -8.79 -9.39 -10.34
N VAL A 14 -8.01 -9.96 -9.44
CA VAL A 14 -6.98 -9.22 -8.69
C VAL A 14 -5.57 -9.63 -9.12
N LEU A 15 -4.76 -8.62 -9.47
CA LEU A 15 -3.31 -8.73 -9.64
C LEU A 15 -2.60 -8.13 -8.43
N LEU A 16 -1.75 -8.91 -7.77
CA LEU A 16 -0.88 -8.48 -6.69
C LEU A 16 0.56 -8.42 -7.18
N VAL A 17 1.14 -7.23 -7.22
CA VAL A 17 2.54 -7.00 -7.59
C VAL A 17 3.38 -6.98 -6.33
N ASP A 18 4.25 -7.98 -6.17
CA ASP A 18 5.20 -8.10 -5.07
C ASP A 18 6.46 -7.31 -5.40
N ALA A 19 6.51 -6.06 -4.93
CA ALA A 19 7.59 -5.12 -5.17
C ALA A 19 8.62 -5.08 -4.02
N ASP A 20 8.50 -5.97 -3.03
CA ASP A 20 9.48 -6.14 -1.97
C ASP A 20 10.46 -7.27 -2.35
N PRO A 21 11.78 -7.02 -2.34
CA PRO A 21 12.78 -8.07 -2.50
C PRO A 21 12.58 -9.29 -1.60
N GLN A 22 11.97 -9.13 -0.42
CA GLN A 22 11.69 -10.24 0.50
C GLN A 22 10.65 -11.24 -0.02
N GLY A 23 9.85 -10.88 -1.02
CA GLY A 23 8.92 -11.82 -1.65
C GLY A 23 7.75 -12.23 -0.77
N SER A 24 7.38 -11.43 0.23
CA SER A 24 6.41 -11.81 1.26
C SER A 24 5.02 -12.11 0.68
N ALA A 25 4.58 -11.38 -0.35
CA ALA A 25 3.30 -11.60 -0.99
C ALA A 25 3.28 -12.90 -1.82
N ARG A 26 4.39 -13.24 -2.48
CA ARG A 26 4.54 -14.52 -3.20
C ARG A 26 4.54 -15.70 -2.23
N THR A 27 5.28 -15.59 -1.12
CA THR A 27 5.29 -16.62 -0.06
C THR A 27 3.91 -16.81 0.55
N TRP A 28 3.19 -15.73 0.84
CA TRP A 28 1.82 -15.79 1.33
C TRP A 28 0.87 -16.51 0.35
N ALA A 29 0.95 -16.20 -0.94
CA ALA A 29 0.11 -16.84 -1.95
C ALA A 29 0.44 -18.33 -2.12
N ALA A 30 1.71 -18.72 -2.05
CA ALA A 30 2.14 -20.11 -2.12
C ALA A 30 1.67 -20.95 -0.92
N GLY A 31 1.49 -20.33 0.26
CA GLY A 31 0.98 -20.99 1.46
C GLY A 31 -0.53 -21.15 1.51
N ALA A 32 -1.28 -20.64 0.52
CA ALA A 32 -2.74 -20.71 0.54
C ALA A 32 -3.24 -22.16 0.48
N ARG A 33 -4.23 -22.47 1.33
CA ARG A 33 -4.87 -23.79 1.36
C ARG A 33 -5.60 -24.05 0.04
N ARG A 34 -5.56 -25.30 -0.44
CA ARG A 34 -6.34 -25.74 -1.60
C ARG A 34 -7.82 -25.36 -1.44
N GLY A 35 -8.41 -24.79 -2.48
CA GLY A 35 -9.81 -24.38 -2.52
C GLY A 35 -10.08 -22.94 -2.08
N PHE A 36 -9.08 -22.19 -1.60
CA PHE A 36 -9.22 -20.77 -1.29
C PHE A 36 -8.74 -19.91 -2.47
N PRO A 37 -9.51 -18.90 -2.91
CA PRO A 37 -9.09 -17.97 -3.95
C PRO A 37 -7.80 -17.24 -3.56
N VAL A 38 -6.84 -17.19 -4.48
CA VAL A 38 -5.55 -16.51 -4.32
C VAL A 38 -5.38 -15.57 -5.50
N PRO A 39 -4.86 -14.33 -5.32
CA PRO A 39 -4.71 -13.41 -6.44
C PRO A 39 -3.60 -13.91 -7.37
N THR A 40 -3.62 -13.45 -8.63
CA THR A 40 -2.44 -13.59 -9.47
C THR A 40 -1.32 -12.75 -8.85
N VAL A 41 -0.17 -13.36 -8.54
CA VAL A 41 0.98 -12.65 -7.94
C VAL A 41 2.14 -12.61 -8.92
N VAL A 42 2.71 -11.42 -9.13
CA VAL A 42 3.90 -11.22 -9.98
C VAL A 42 4.97 -10.43 -9.23
N ALA A 43 6.24 -10.60 -9.60
CA ALA A 43 7.29 -9.72 -9.11
C ALA A 43 7.18 -8.33 -9.76
N GLY A 44 7.48 -7.29 -8.98
CA GLY A 44 7.62 -5.92 -9.45
C GLY A 44 9.03 -5.40 -9.21
N ASP A 45 9.52 -4.57 -10.12
CA ASP A 45 10.80 -3.88 -10.04
C ASP A 45 10.65 -2.42 -10.54
N ALA A 46 11.75 -1.68 -10.65
CA ALA A 46 11.73 -0.28 -11.08
C ALA A 46 11.16 -0.09 -12.52
N SER A 47 11.18 -1.13 -13.36
CA SER A 47 10.58 -1.10 -14.70
C SER A 47 9.05 -1.26 -14.71
N MET A 48 8.42 -1.51 -13.55
CA MET A 48 6.98 -1.79 -13.50
C MET A 48 6.12 -0.66 -14.08
N HIS A 49 6.59 0.59 -14.04
CA HIS A 49 5.85 1.71 -14.60
C HIS A 49 5.60 1.59 -16.11
N THR A 50 6.46 0.87 -16.86
CA THR A 50 6.26 0.58 -18.29
C THR A 50 5.59 -0.76 -18.54
N THR A 51 5.92 -1.79 -17.74
CA THR A 51 5.46 -3.16 -17.99
C THR A 51 4.08 -3.45 -17.40
N LEU A 52 3.74 -2.85 -16.26
CA LEU A 52 2.51 -3.12 -15.53
C LEU A 52 1.23 -2.66 -16.26
N PRO A 53 1.18 -1.52 -16.98
CA PRO A 53 -0.03 -1.13 -17.73
C PRO A 53 -0.52 -2.21 -18.71
N THR A 54 0.39 -2.92 -19.36
CA THR A 54 0.04 -4.03 -20.25
C THR A 54 -0.38 -5.26 -19.47
N ARG A 55 0.33 -5.61 -18.39
CA ARG A 55 0.02 -6.76 -17.53
C ARG A 55 -1.29 -6.60 -16.74
N ALA A 56 -1.67 -5.35 -16.47
CA ALA A 56 -2.91 -5.00 -15.77
C ALA A 56 -4.16 -5.23 -16.63
N LYS A 57 -4.01 -5.40 -17.96
CA LYS A 57 -5.14 -5.69 -18.85
C LYS A 57 -5.80 -7.00 -18.43
N GLY A 58 -7.11 -6.95 -18.18
CA GLY A 58 -7.88 -8.12 -17.73
C GLY A 58 -7.95 -8.30 -16.21
N PHE A 59 -7.41 -7.36 -15.43
CA PHE A 59 -7.64 -7.29 -13.99
C PHE A 59 -8.52 -6.09 -13.64
N ASP A 60 -9.40 -6.28 -12.66
CA ASP A 60 -10.29 -5.22 -12.17
C ASP A 60 -9.62 -4.43 -11.03
N LEU A 61 -8.68 -5.06 -10.32
CA LEU A 61 -7.91 -4.46 -9.24
C LEU A 61 -6.43 -4.86 -9.33
N VAL A 62 -5.54 -3.87 -9.32
CA VAL A 62 -4.09 -4.08 -9.21
C VAL A 62 -3.62 -3.50 -7.88
N VAL A 63 -2.98 -4.33 -7.06
CA VAL A 63 -2.40 -3.94 -5.78
C VAL A 63 -0.89 -4.08 -5.88
N VAL A 64 -0.16 -2.98 -5.70
CA VAL A 64 1.30 -3.02 -5.56
C VAL A 64 1.64 -3.11 -4.07
N GLY A 65 2.36 -4.16 -3.68
CA GLY A 65 2.88 -4.34 -2.32
C GLY A 65 3.89 -3.26 -1.96
N HIS A 66 4.11 -3.04 -0.67
CA HIS A 66 4.98 -1.96 -0.17
C HIS A 66 6.44 -2.17 -0.65
N PRO A 67 6.95 -1.35 -1.58
CA PRO A 67 8.33 -1.45 -2.02
C PRO A 67 9.25 -0.77 -1.00
N ARG A 68 10.53 -1.17 -0.99
CA ARG A 68 11.57 -0.39 -0.30
C ARG A 68 11.70 0.99 -0.95
N ALA A 69 12.13 1.98 -0.16
CA ALA A 69 12.40 3.33 -0.66
C ALA A 69 13.39 3.30 -1.83
N GLY A 70 13.22 4.23 -2.78
CA GLY A 70 14.04 4.34 -3.99
C GLY A 70 13.24 4.12 -5.28
N ASP A 71 13.90 3.61 -6.32
CA ASP A 71 13.32 3.60 -7.68
C ASP A 71 12.09 2.71 -7.82
N VAL A 72 12.02 1.61 -7.08
CA VAL A 72 10.84 0.73 -7.07
C VAL A 72 9.64 1.45 -6.45
N GLN A 73 9.84 2.23 -5.39
CA GLN A 73 8.80 3.06 -4.78
C GLN A 73 8.32 4.15 -5.74
N ARG A 74 9.24 4.85 -6.41
CA ARG A 74 8.91 5.84 -7.44
C ARG A 74 8.06 5.21 -8.55
N ALA A 75 8.50 4.08 -9.09
CA ALA A 75 7.79 3.37 -10.16
C ALA A 75 6.38 2.92 -9.73
N ALA A 76 6.24 2.41 -8.49
CA ALA A 76 4.95 2.02 -7.92
C ALA A 76 3.98 3.21 -7.79
N ILE A 77 4.48 4.36 -7.35
CA ILE A 77 3.65 5.57 -7.20
C ILE A 77 3.24 6.12 -8.57
N ILE A 78 4.14 6.15 -9.55
CA ILE A 78 3.87 6.63 -10.91
C ILE A 78 2.76 5.79 -11.58
N VAL A 79 2.81 4.46 -11.42
CA VAL A 79 1.80 3.58 -12.03
C VAL A 79 0.46 3.58 -11.28
N ALA A 80 0.44 3.90 -9.99
CA ALA A 80 -0.76 3.87 -9.15
C ALA A 80 -1.77 5.00 -9.49
N ASN A 81 -3.07 4.69 -9.50
CA ASN A 81 -4.12 5.73 -9.51
C ASN A 81 -4.35 6.33 -8.12
N VAL A 82 -4.16 5.50 -7.09
CA VAL A 82 -4.30 5.85 -5.69
C VAL A 82 -3.12 5.27 -4.92
N THR A 83 -2.40 6.10 -4.20
CA THR A 83 -1.33 5.70 -3.26
C THR A 83 -1.86 5.77 -1.84
N VAL A 84 -1.78 4.65 -1.12
CA VAL A 84 -2.12 4.59 0.31
C VAL A 84 -0.82 4.52 1.11
N ILE A 85 -0.61 5.50 1.99
CA ILE A 85 0.62 5.63 2.76
C ILE A 85 0.35 5.18 4.20
N PRO A 86 0.94 4.08 4.66
CA PRO A 86 0.83 3.69 6.07
C PRO A 86 1.62 4.67 6.94
N CYS A 87 0.98 5.22 7.95
CA CYS A 87 1.62 6.02 9.00
C CYS A 87 1.42 5.30 10.34
N GLY A 88 2.48 5.23 11.16
CA GLY A 88 2.31 4.82 12.56
C GLY A 88 1.55 5.87 13.37
N PRO A 89 1.19 5.57 14.62
CA PRO A 89 0.37 6.47 15.42
C PRO A 89 1.18 7.59 16.08
N SER A 90 2.51 7.64 15.94
CA SER A 90 3.34 8.66 16.61
C SER A 90 3.59 9.87 15.73
N GLY A 91 3.87 11.02 16.34
CA GLY A 91 4.28 12.23 15.60
C GLY A 91 5.54 11.99 14.76
N VAL A 92 6.51 11.21 15.26
CA VAL A 92 7.73 10.85 14.52
C VAL A 92 7.40 10.09 13.23
N ASP A 93 6.43 9.16 13.28
CA ASP A 93 5.97 8.45 12.08
C ASP A 93 5.37 9.42 11.05
N ALA A 94 4.64 10.43 11.51
CA ALA A 94 4.06 11.45 10.65
C ALA A 94 5.12 12.37 10.02
N TRP A 95 6.15 12.76 10.77
CA TRP A 95 7.30 13.52 10.25
C TRP A 95 8.08 12.75 9.18
N ALA A 96 8.22 11.43 9.34
CA ALA A 96 8.87 10.57 8.35
C ALA A 96 8.14 10.57 6.99
N LEU A 97 6.84 10.92 6.96
CA LEU A 97 6.08 11.06 5.71
C LEU A 97 6.54 12.22 4.84
N ALA A 98 7.31 13.19 5.36
CA ALA A 98 7.80 14.32 4.57
C ALA A 98 8.61 13.85 3.34
N THR A 99 9.46 12.83 3.52
CA THR A 99 10.22 12.22 2.39
C THR A 99 9.31 11.56 1.35
N THR A 100 8.13 11.09 1.76
CA THR A 100 7.12 10.56 0.83
C THR A 100 6.39 11.69 0.09
N SER A 101 6.29 12.89 0.67
CA SER A 101 5.71 14.07 0.01
C SER A 101 6.48 14.44 -1.25
N ASP A 102 7.82 14.43 -1.18
CA ASP A 102 8.68 14.80 -2.31
C ASP A 102 8.47 13.84 -3.49
N VAL A 103 8.47 12.53 -3.20
CA VAL A 103 8.22 11.50 -4.22
C VAL A 103 6.81 11.61 -4.81
N LEU A 104 5.81 11.96 -4.01
CA LEU A 104 4.46 12.21 -4.50
C LEU A 104 4.38 13.46 -5.38
N ALA A 105 5.12 14.53 -5.04
CA ALA A 105 5.17 15.75 -5.83
C ALA A 105 5.80 15.49 -7.21
N GLU A 106 6.93 14.78 -7.24
CA GLU A 106 7.57 14.33 -8.47
C GLU A 106 6.61 13.48 -9.33
N ALA A 107 5.93 12.51 -8.72
CA ALA A 107 4.99 11.67 -9.44
C ALA A 107 3.77 12.44 -9.95
N ARG A 108 3.29 13.46 -9.23
CA ARG A 108 2.18 14.34 -9.66
C ARG A 108 2.56 15.23 -10.84
N ALA A 109 3.83 15.59 -10.99
CA ALA A 109 4.30 16.33 -12.18
C ALA A 109 4.06 15.52 -13.47
N VAL A 110 4.19 14.19 -13.40
CA VAL A 110 3.93 13.28 -14.53
C VAL A 110 2.48 12.77 -14.55
N LYS A 111 1.84 12.66 -13.37
CA LYS A 111 0.48 12.14 -13.20
C LYS A 111 -0.37 13.08 -12.33
N PRO A 112 -0.90 14.17 -12.90
CA PRO A 112 -1.65 15.18 -12.13
C PRO A 112 -2.90 14.63 -11.42
N LYS A 113 -3.47 13.53 -11.91
CA LYS A 113 -4.65 12.86 -11.31
C LYS A 113 -4.30 11.86 -10.19
N LEU A 114 -3.03 11.74 -9.80
CA LEU A 114 -2.60 10.83 -8.73
C LEU A 114 -3.20 11.27 -7.39
N ARG A 115 -4.01 10.38 -6.81
CA ARG A 115 -4.58 10.56 -5.47
C ARG A 115 -3.66 9.91 -4.45
N ALA A 116 -3.47 10.55 -3.30
CA ALA A 116 -2.72 9.98 -2.19
C ALA A 116 -3.50 10.18 -0.89
N ALA A 117 -3.51 9.16 -0.04
CA ALA A 117 -4.13 9.24 1.28
C ALA A 117 -3.31 8.46 2.31
N VAL A 118 -3.33 8.92 3.55
CA VAL A 118 -2.66 8.27 4.68
C VAL A 118 -3.64 7.34 5.38
N VAL A 119 -3.16 6.16 5.78
CA VAL A 119 -3.86 5.25 6.68
C VAL A 119 -3.07 5.15 7.98
N ILE A 120 -3.71 5.44 9.12
CA ILE A 120 -3.07 5.23 10.42
C ILE A 120 -3.04 3.73 10.70
N THR A 121 -1.87 3.23 11.07
CA THR A 121 -1.57 1.82 11.31
C THR A 121 -1.00 1.63 12.71
N LYS A 122 -1.04 0.39 13.22
CA LYS A 122 -0.52 0.01 14.54
C LYS A 122 -1.13 0.79 15.70
N GLN A 123 -2.34 1.32 15.51
CA GLN A 123 -3.02 2.07 16.55
C GLN A 123 -3.38 1.14 17.70
N ARG A 124 -2.92 1.50 18.90
CA ARG A 124 -3.39 0.88 20.14
C ARG A 124 -4.62 1.66 20.61
N PRO A 125 -5.77 0.99 20.85
CA PRO A 125 -6.95 1.66 21.38
C PRO A 125 -6.62 2.42 22.67
N ARG A 126 -7.23 3.60 22.86
CA ARG A 126 -7.20 4.41 24.11
C ARG A 126 -5.88 5.14 24.43
N THR A 127 -4.98 5.37 23.47
CA THR A 127 -3.80 6.24 23.69
C THR A 127 -4.00 7.62 23.04
N LEU A 128 -3.58 8.69 23.73
CA LEU A 128 -3.57 10.06 23.19
C LEU A 128 -2.68 10.20 21.93
N VAL A 129 -1.72 9.28 21.78
CA VAL A 129 -0.69 9.28 20.73
C VAL A 129 -1.30 9.21 19.33
N GLY A 130 -2.32 8.38 19.09
CA GLY A 130 -2.93 8.23 17.77
C GLY A 130 -3.64 9.49 17.25
N ARG A 131 -4.19 10.34 18.14
CA ARG A 131 -4.78 11.64 17.73
C ARG A 131 -3.72 12.58 17.17
N ASN A 132 -2.55 12.59 17.80
CA ASN A 132 -1.44 13.44 17.39
C ASN A 132 -0.96 13.13 15.96
N ALA A 133 -0.85 11.84 15.57
CA ALA A 133 -0.42 11.50 14.21
C ALA A 133 -1.41 11.95 13.13
N ARG A 134 -2.73 11.82 13.37
CA ARG A 134 -3.74 12.30 12.43
C ARG A 134 -3.65 13.81 12.24
N GLU A 135 -3.63 14.55 13.35
CA GLU A 135 -3.54 16.01 13.34
C GLU A 135 -2.27 16.49 12.62
N VAL A 136 -1.12 15.85 12.87
CA VAL A 136 0.14 16.17 12.17
C VAL A 136 0.05 15.87 10.67
N CYS A 137 -0.53 14.72 10.28
CA CYS A 137 -0.70 14.37 8.86
C CYS A 137 -1.64 15.35 8.14
N GLU A 138 -2.78 15.69 8.75
CA GLU A 138 -3.75 16.64 8.20
C GLU A 138 -3.16 18.05 8.12
N GLY A 139 -2.41 18.48 9.14
CA GLY A 139 -1.66 19.75 9.14
C GLY A 139 -0.58 19.83 8.07
N ALA A 140 0.02 18.68 7.70
CA ALA A 140 0.95 18.56 6.58
C ALA A 140 0.24 18.46 5.20
N GLY A 141 -1.09 18.55 5.15
CA GLY A 141 -1.88 18.57 3.92
C GLY A 141 -2.25 17.20 3.37
N TYR A 142 -2.07 16.12 4.14
CA TYR A 142 -2.50 14.78 3.73
C TYR A 142 -3.99 14.56 3.97
N GLN A 143 -4.65 13.90 3.02
CA GLN A 143 -5.94 13.28 3.28
C GLN A 143 -5.74 12.02 4.14
N VAL A 144 -6.25 12.01 5.37
CA VAL A 144 -6.18 10.82 6.24
C VAL A 144 -7.48 10.03 6.14
N LEU A 145 -7.39 8.74 5.84
CA LEU A 145 -8.55 7.86 5.74
C LEU A 145 -9.24 7.69 7.10
N ARG A 146 -10.57 7.47 7.06
CA ARG A 146 -11.35 7.13 8.26
C ARG A 146 -11.03 5.74 8.80
N ALA A 147 -10.61 4.83 7.93
CA ALA A 147 -10.21 3.49 8.34
C ALA A 147 -8.86 3.56 9.06
N GLU A 148 -8.77 2.90 10.20
CA GLU A 148 -7.55 2.78 11.01
C GLU A 148 -7.22 1.30 11.19
N LEU A 149 -5.96 0.91 10.94
CA LEU A 149 -5.50 -0.47 11.11
C LEU A 149 -4.93 -0.62 12.52
N THR A 150 -5.70 -1.25 13.41
CA THR A 150 -5.24 -1.58 14.77
C THR A 150 -4.14 -2.64 14.74
N ASP A 151 -3.20 -2.55 15.68
CA ASP A 151 -2.21 -3.60 15.89
C ASP A 151 -2.91 -4.90 16.36
N ARG A 152 -2.96 -5.91 15.48
CA ARG A 152 -3.55 -7.22 15.78
C ARG A 152 -2.55 -8.32 15.48
N VAL A 153 -2.42 -9.28 16.41
CA VAL A 153 -1.59 -10.49 16.22
C VAL A 153 -2.01 -11.27 14.97
N ALA A 154 -3.31 -11.23 14.62
CA ALA A 154 -3.84 -11.83 13.41
C ALA A 154 -3.26 -11.26 12.10
N LEU A 155 -2.66 -10.05 12.12
CA LEU A 155 -1.98 -9.44 10.99
C LEU A 155 -0.48 -9.75 10.94
N HIS A 156 0.09 -10.28 12.04
CA HIS A 156 1.50 -10.65 12.16
C HIS A 156 1.76 -12.12 11.82
N ARG A 157 0.75 -12.98 11.99
CA ARG A 157 0.83 -14.39 11.62
C ARG A 157 0.15 -14.59 10.26
N GLY A 158 0.96 -14.76 9.20
CA GLY A 158 0.50 -15.50 8.03
C GLY A 158 -0.03 -16.84 8.52
N ARG A 159 -1.32 -17.11 8.31
CA ARG A 159 -1.95 -18.36 8.69
C ARG A 159 -1.52 -19.50 7.77
#